data_AF-A0A1M2ZKY4-F1
#
_entry.id   AF-A0A1M2ZKY4-F1
#
_cell.length_a   1.000
_cell.length_b   1.000
_cell.length_c   1.000
_cell.angle_alpha   90.00
_cell.angle_beta   90.00
_cell.angle_gamma   90.00
#
_symmetry.space_group_name_H-M   'P 1'
#
loop_
_entity.id
_entity.type
_entity.pdbx_description
1 polymer ?
#
loop_
_entity_poly.entity_id
_entity_poly.type
_entity_poly.pdbx_seq_one_letter_code
_entity_poly.pdbx_strand_id
1 'polypeptide(L)'
;MRAKTVGINIRVTEQEKKRIERFAKKCGLSVSEYLRQLANGHTPNEIPSDNFFTVAHYLQMITEDFKGIDDEKFVTYVKGCVSDLYATYLNSKGVNLLGNN
;
A
#
# COMPACT_ATOMS: atom_id res chain seq x y z
N MET A 1 -6.65 -3.60 24.14
CA MET A 1 -7.21 -2.46 23.38
C MET A 1 -6.90 -1.18 24.16
N ARG A 2 -6.19 -0.19 23.60
CA ARG A 2 -5.82 1.02 24.34
C ARG A 2 -7.04 1.96 24.43
N ALA A 3 -7.43 2.36 25.64
CA ALA A 3 -8.57 3.25 25.85
C ALA A 3 -8.25 4.66 25.34
N LYS A 4 -9.14 5.22 24.51
CA LYS A 4 -9.03 6.58 23.95
C LYS A 4 -9.88 7.52 24.83
N THR A 5 -9.26 8.16 25.82
CA THR A 5 -9.96 8.95 26.84
C THR A 5 -9.83 10.47 26.65
N VAL A 6 -8.97 10.92 25.73
CA VAL A 6 -8.71 12.34 25.46
C VAL A 6 -9.00 12.65 24.00
N GLY A 7 -9.81 13.69 23.76
CA GLY A 7 -10.13 14.22 22.43
C GLY A 7 -9.33 15.49 22.11
N ILE A 8 -8.92 15.63 20.85
CA ILE A 8 -8.28 16.84 20.32
C ILE A 8 -9.12 17.31 19.13
N ASN A 9 -9.49 18.59 19.13
CA ASN A 9 -10.25 19.21 18.04
C ASN A 9 -9.32 20.08 17.19
N ILE A 10 -9.35 19.88 15.87
CA ILE A 10 -8.54 20.62 14.90
C ILE A 10 -9.49 21.37 13.98
N ARG A 11 -9.23 22.66 13.76
CA ARG A 11 -9.94 23.46 12.77
C ARG A 11 -9.22 23.35 11.44
N VAL A 12 -9.98 23.07 10.39
CA VAL A 12 -9.48 22.93 9.03
C VAL A 12 -10.43 23.66 8.09
N THR A 13 -9.92 24.06 6.94
CA THR A 13 -10.74 24.52 5.82
C THR A 13 -11.48 23.35 5.18
N GLU A 14 -12.52 23.66 4.40
CA GLU A 14 -13.30 22.65 3.67
C GLU A 14 -12.42 21.85 2.67
N GLN A 15 -11.43 22.52 2.06
CA GLN A 15 -10.50 21.88 1.13
C GLN A 15 -9.56 20.90 1.85
N GLU A 16 -8.99 21.30 2.99
CA GLU A 16 -8.15 20.43 3.82
C GLU A 16 -8.93 19.23 4.34
N LYS A 17 -10.17 19.45 4.80
CA LYS A 17 -11.05 18.37 5.24
C LYS A 17 -11.24 17.31 4.16
N LYS A 18 -11.64 17.72 2.94
CA LYS A 18 -11.81 16.80 1.80
C LYS A 18 -10.52 16.06 1.46
N ARG A 19 -9.38 16.74 1.55
CA ARG A 19 -8.07 16.13 1.28
C ARG A 19 -7.72 15.07 2.33
N ILE A 20 -7.92 15.36 3.61
CA ILE A 20 -7.69 14.42 4.71
C ILE A 20 -8.60 13.20 4.61
N GLU A 21 -9.90 13.42 4.36
CA GLU A 21 -10.88 12.33 4.19
C GLU A 21 -10.52 11.42 3.02
N ARG A 22 -10.09 12.00 1.89
CA ARG A 22 -9.65 11.23 0.72
C ARG A 22 -8.42 10.36 1.04
N PHE A 23 -7.41 10.90 1.70
CA PHE A 23 -6.20 10.13 2.05
C PHE A 23 -6.48 9.06 3.09
N ALA A 24 -7.27 9.37 4.13
CA ALA A 24 -7.68 8.39 5.12
C ALA A 24 -8.41 7.21 4.45
N LYS A 25 -9.35 7.49 3.53
CA LYS A 25 -10.08 6.47 2.77
C LYS A 25 -9.15 5.61 1.91
N LYS A 26 -8.18 6.22 1.21
CA LYS A 26 -7.21 5.47 0.41
C LYS A 26 -6.30 4.56 1.23
N CYS A 27 -6.02 4.94 2.48
CA CYS A 27 -5.26 4.12 3.42
C CYS A 27 -6.16 3.10 4.16
N GLY A 28 -7.47 3.08 3.91
CA GLY A 28 -8.44 2.24 4.63
C GLY A 28 -8.56 2.57 6.12
N LEU A 29 -8.23 3.80 6.52
CA LEU A 29 -8.24 4.25 7.92
C LEU A 29 -9.40 5.19 8.19
N SER A 30 -9.85 5.23 9.45
CA SER A 30 -10.67 6.35 9.91
C SER A 30 -9.86 7.65 9.92
N VAL A 31 -10.50 8.81 9.73
CA VAL A 31 -9.83 10.12 9.74
C VAL A 31 -8.99 10.32 11.00
N SER A 32 -9.53 9.99 12.16
CA SER A 32 -8.81 10.13 13.43
C SER A 32 -7.60 9.19 13.53
N GLU A 33 -7.64 8.02 12.88
CA GLU A 33 -6.53 7.08 12.87
C GLU A 33 -5.44 7.50 11.90
N TYR A 34 -5.81 7.95 10.71
CA TYR A 34 -4.91 8.58 9.75
C TYR A 34 -4.14 9.75 10.39
N LEU A 35 -4.84 10.66 11.09
CA LEU A 35 -4.21 11.79 11.77
C LEU A 35 -3.32 11.36 12.95
N ARG A 36 -3.71 10.32 13.70
CA ARG A 36 -2.86 9.78 14.79
C ARG A 36 -1.57 9.18 14.26
N GLN A 37 -1.62 8.46 13.14
CA GLN A 37 -0.43 7.91 12.51
C GLN A 37 0.51 9.04 12.07
N LEU A 38 -0.02 10.06 11.40
CA LEU A 38 0.75 11.25 11.02
C LEU A 38 1.35 11.97 12.24
N ALA A 39 0.58 12.16 13.32
CA ALA A 39 1.06 12.81 14.53
C ALA A 39 2.16 12.03 15.26
N ASN A 40 2.19 10.70 15.11
CA ASN A 40 3.24 9.83 15.62
C ASN A 40 4.44 9.71 14.67
N GLY A 41 4.46 10.44 13.54
CA GLY A 41 5.53 10.41 12.55
C GLY A 41 5.46 9.23 11.57
N HIS A 42 4.36 8.49 11.54
CA HIS A 42 4.15 7.44 10.54
C HIS A 42 3.53 8.03 9.26
N THR A 43 3.95 7.52 8.11
CA THR A 43 3.34 7.80 6.81
C THR A 43 2.35 6.67 6.44
N PRO A 44 1.03 6.91 6.52
CA PRO A 44 0.04 5.89 6.18
C PRO A 44 0.13 5.57 4.69
N ASN A 45 0.31 4.29 4.35
CA ASN A 45 0.39 3.85 2.97
C ASN A 45 -1.01 3.59 2.43
N GLU A 46 -1.28 4.00 1.18
CA GLU A 46 -2.53 3.64 0.52
C GLU A 46 -2.61 2.10 0.44
N ILE A 47 -3.81 1.51 0.55
CA ILE A 47 -3.95 0.06 0.40
C ILE A 47 -3.85 -0.26 -1.10
N PRO A 48 -3.15 -1.34 -1.51
CA PRO A 48 -3.20 -1.80 -2.90
C PRO A 48 -4.64 -2.09 -3.31
N SER A 49 -4.98 -1.87 -4.58
CA SER A 49 -6.29 -2.27 -5.08
C SER A 49 -6.45 -3.80 -5.00
N ASP A 50 -7.67 -4.29 -4.78
CA ASP A 50 -7.95 -5.74 -4.74
C ASP A 50 -7.50 -6.46 -6.02
N ASN A 51 -7.52 -5.75 -7.15
CA ASN A 51 -7.00 -6.25 -8.44
C ASN A 51 -5.50 -6.55 -8.38
N PHE A 52 -4.70 -5.78 -7.64
CA PHE A 52 -3.27 -6.05 -7.47
C PHE A 52 -3.04 -7.39 -6.76
N PHE A 53 -3.75 -7.62 -5.65
CA PHE A 53 -3.67 -8.88 -4.91
C PHE A 53 -4.17 -10.05 -5.74
N THR A 54 -5.23 -9.85 -6.51
CA THR A 54 -5.80 -10.87 -7.39
C THR A 54 -4.80 -11.30 -8.47
N VAL A 55 -4.13 -10.34 -9.12
CA VAL A 55 -3.10 -10.63 -10.13
C VAL A 55 -1.88 -11.30 -9.50
N ALA A 56 -1.40 -10.81 -8.35
CA ALA A 56 -0.29 -11.44 -7.64
C ALA A 56 -0.61 -12.89 -7.23
N HIS A 57 -1.85 -13.13 -6.80
CA HIS A 57 -2.34 -14.46 -6.43
C HIS A 57 -2.39 -15.40 -7.64
N TYR A 58 -2.92 -14.95 -8.78
CA TYR A 58 -2.91 -15.76 -10.01
C TYR A 58 -1.50 -16.12 -10.48
N LEU A 59 -0.55 -15.18 -10.38
CA LEU A 59 0.86 -15.46 -10.71
C LEU A 59 1.49 -16.49 -9.77
N GLN A 60 1.13 -16.45 -8.47
CA GLN A 60 1.55 -17.46 -7.51
C GLN A 60 0.95 -18.83 -7.82
N MET A 61 -0.35 -18.90 -8.12
CA MET A 61 -1.01 -20.16 -8.51
C MET A 61 -0.38 -20.77 -9.76
N ILE A 62 -0.09 -19.96 -10.78
CA ILE A 62 0.65 -20.41 -11.98
C ILE A 62 2.01 -20.99 -11.56
N THR A 63 2.75 -20.32 -10.68
CA THR A 63 4.05 -20.84 -10.20
C THR A 63 3.90 -22.17 -9.46
N GLU A 64 2.82 -22.36 -8.71
CA GLU A 64 2.53 -23.57 -7.96
C GLU A 64 2.08 -24.74 -8.87
N ASP A 65 1.21 -24.47 -9.84
CA ASP A 65 0.73 -25.49 -10.80
C ASP A 65 1.85 -26.00 -11.71
N PHE A 66 2.85 -25.15 -11.99
CA PHE A 66 4.01 -25.49 -12.83
C PHE A 66 5.26 -25.86 -12.02
N LYS A 67 5.11 -26.14 -10.72
CA LYS A 67 6.19 -26.53 -9.80
C LYS A 67 6.68 -27.95 -10.12
N GLY A 68 7.48 -28.06 -11.17
CA GLY A 68 7.94 -29.33 -11.75
C GLY A 68 8.35 -29.23 -13.22
N ILE A 69 8.08 -28.09 -13.87
CA ILE A 69 8.67 -27.77 -15.16
C ILE A 69 10.08 -27.26 -14.93
N ASP A 70 11.08 -27.98 -15.42
CA ASP A 70 12.51 -27.62 -15.37
C ASP A 70 12.87 -26.57 -16.46
N ASP A 71 11.92 -25.70 -16.78
CA ASP A 71 12.12 -24.58 -17.71
C ASP A 71 12.52 -23.35 -16.91
N GLU A 72 13.84 -23.19 -16.79
CA GLU A 72 14.49 -22.08 -16.10
C GLU A 72 14.02 -20.72 -16.63
N LYS A 73 13.66 -20.62 -17.92
CA LYS A 73 13.15 -19.37 -18.52
C LYS A 73 11.74 -19.06 -18.03
N PHE A 74 10.86 -20.07 -17.99
CA PHE A 74 9.50 -19.90 -17.49
C PHE A 74 9.49 -19.41 -16.04
N VAL A 75 10.26 -20.06 -15.16
CA VAL A 75 10.38 -19.67 -13.74
C VAL A 75 10.94 -18.25 -13.61
N THR A 76 11.93 -17.89 -14.44
CA THR A 76 12.52 -16.55 -14.46
C THR A 76 11.50 -15.49 -14.90
N TYR A 77 10.71 -15.75 -15.95
CA TYR A 77 9.69 -14.82 -16.42
C TYR A 77 8.59 -14.58 -15.38
N VAL A 78 8.07 -15.63 -14.74
CA VAL A 78 7.02 -15.47 -13.73
C VAL A 78 7.53 -14.70 -12.51
N LYS A 79 8.75 -15.02 -12.03
CA LYS A 79 9.39 -14.25 -10.96
C LYS A 79 9.63 -12.78 -11.35
N GLY A 80 10.04 -12.54 -12.60
CA GLY A 80 10.18 -11.20 -13.16
C GLY A 80 8.87 -10.43 -13.16
N CYS A 81 7.78 -11.03 -13.64
CA CYS A 81 6.45 -10.42 -13.63
C CYS A 81 6.00 -10.04 -12.21
N VAL A 82 6.22 -10.92 -11.22
CA VAL A 82 5.88 -10.61 -9.82
C VAL A 82 6.73 -9.44 -9.31
N SER A 83 8.03 -9.42 -9.59
CA SER A 83 8.94 -8.33 -9.21
C SER A 83 8.53 -6.99 -9.85
N ASP A 84 8.23 -6.97 -11.15
CA ASP A 84 7.81 -5.78 -11.88
C ASP A 84 6.45 -5.27 -11.39
N LEU A 85 5.54 -6.18 -11.03
CA LEU A 85 4.25 -5.85 -10.43
C LEU A 85 4.47 -5.12 -9.10
N TYR A 86 5.29 -5.68 -8.20
CA TYR A 86 5.64 -5.05 -6.93
C TYR A 86 6.38 -3.72 -7.11
N ALA A 87 7.32 -3.64 -8.06
CA ALA A 87 8.04 -2.41 -8.37
C ALA A 87 7.10 -1.31 -8.87
N THR A 88 6.17 -1.66 -9.76
CA THR A 88 5.13 -0.73 -10.25
C THR A 88 4.24 -0.24 -9.11
N TYR A 89 3.86 -1.14 -8.20
CA TYR A 89 3.11 -0.78 -7.01
C TYR A 89 3.88 0.20 -6.11
N LEU A 90 5.15 -0.07 -5.82
CA LEU A 90 6.00 0.79 -5.00
C LEU A 90 6.28 2.15 -5.67
N ASN A 91 6.52 2.18 -6.97
CA ASN A 91 6.73 3.41 -7.74
C ASN A 91 5.45 4.28 -7.77
N SER A 92 4.27 3.65 -7.85
CA SER A 92 3.00 4.37 -7.79
C SER A 92 2.74 5.04 -6.43
N LYS A 93 3.45 4.64 -5.37
CA LYS A 93 3.39 5.25 -4.03
C LYS A 93 4.24 6.51 -3.87
N GLY A 94 5.07 6.88 -4.86
CA GLY A 94 5.95 8.04 -4.75
C GLY A 94 7.00 7.90 -3.63
N VAL A 95 7.44 6.67 -3.32
CA VAL A 95 8.62 6.46 -2.48
C VAL A 95 9.85 6.78 -3.32
N ASN A 96 10.29 8.04 -3.29
CA ASN A 96 11.65 8.38 -3.68
C ASN A 96 12.60 7.67 -2.71
N LEU A 97 13.30 6.63 -3.16
CA LEU A 97 14.46 6.08 -2.45
C LEU A 97 15.70 7.00 -2.52
N LEU A 98 15.53 8.25 -2.94
CA LEU A 98 16.56 9.28 -2.96
C LEU A 98 16.06 10.52 -2.22
N GLY A 99 16.40 10.59 -0.94
CA GLY A 99 16.09 11.72 -0.08
C GLY A 99 16.82 11.58 1.26
N ASN A 100 18.13 11.38 1.19
CA ASN A 100 19.01 11.72 2.30
C ASN A 100 19.07 13.26 2.43
N ASN A 101 18.94 13.72 3.68
CA ASN A 101 19.11 15.08 4.21
C ASN A 101 18.04 16.12 3.88
#